data_AF-A0A0F9JG76-F1
#
_entry.id   AF-A0A0F9JG76-F1
#
_cell.length_a   1.000
_cell.length_b   1.000
_cell.length_c   1.000
_cell.angle_alpha   90.00
_cell.angle_beta   90.00
_cell.angle_gamma   90.00
#
_symmetry.space_group_name_H-M   'P 1'
#
loop_
_entity.id
_entity.type
_entity.pdbx_description
1 polymer ?
#
loop_
_entity_poly.entity_id
_entity_poly.type
_entity_poly.pdbx_seq_one_letter_code
_entity_poly.pdbx_strand_id
1 'polypeptide(L)'
;MTKTCTIGDLFDMEKRVMAFYDDLLRKASSIGEVENLKLRAAAYEVVMCYRTFQVELSNAAARNRGVRLRELPLLDHCLPLETAEAAMLMKMKGIFDLHVAEMEKAVTEAKAGKSNDEFLEVIKSIGLTVLPKEVG
;
A
#
# COMPACT_ATOMS: atom_id res chain seq x y z
N MET A 1 -12.89 -21.50 -1.42
CA MET A 1 -13.64 -20.56 -0.55
C MET A 1 -12.85 -19.27 -0.47
N THR A 2 -13.41 -18.15 -0.89
CA THR A 2 -12.82 -16.82 -0.66
C THR A 2 -12.93 -16.49 0.82
N LYS A 3 -11.79 -16.26 1.49
CA LYS A 3 -11.77 -15.84 2.90
C LYS A 3 -12.54 -14.51 3.01
N THR A 4 -13.49 -14.43 3.95
CA THR A 4 -14.19 -13.18 4.25
C THR A 4 -13.21 -12.13 4.76
N CYS A 5 -13.24 -10.93 4.19
CA CYS A 5 -12.45 -9.80 4.69
C CYS A 5 -13.02 -9.31 6.02
N THR A 6 -12.13 -8.96 6.94
CA THR A 6 -12.45 -8.58 8.31
C THR A 6 -11.80 -7.26 8.71
N ILE A 7 -12.24 -6.71 9.84
CA ILE A 7 -11.60 -5.54 10.48
C ILE A 7 -10.10 -5.82 10.74
N GLY A 8 -9.74 -7.04 11.14
CA GLY A 8 -8.36 -7.46 11.33
C GLY A 8 -7.51 -7.35 10.06
N ASP A 9 -8.08 -7.70 8.91
CA ASP A 9 -7.36 -7.64 7.63
C ASP A 9 -6.98 -6.20 7.25
N LEU A 10 -7.71 -5.17 7.70
CA LEU A 10 -7.33 -3.76 7.51
C LEU A 10 -6.02 -3.42 8.25
N PHE A 11 -5.90 -3.83 9.51
CA PHE A 11 -4.73 -3.57 10.35
C PHE A 11 -3.53 -4.45 9.98
N ASP A 12 -3.78 -5.68 9.54
CA ASP A 12 -2.70 -6.55 9.04
C ASP A 12 -2.09 -6.00 7.75
N MET A 13 -2.90 -5.34 6.92
CA MET A 13 -2.42 -4.65 5.73
C MET A 13 -1.46 -3.50 6.09
N GLU A 14 -1.70 -2.79 7.20
CA GLU A 14 -0.84 -1.69 7.66
C GLU A 14 0.53 -2.22 8.10
N LYS A 15 0.53 -3.27 8.91
CA LYS A 15 1.76 -3.95 9.33
C LYS A 15 2.57 -4.41 8.12
N ARG A 16 1.89 -4.92 7.10
CA ARG A 16 2.52 -5.39 5.86
C ARG A 16 3.20 -4.26 5.09
N VAL A 17 2.59 -3.08 5.03
CA VAL A 17 3.17 -1.89 4.36
C VAL A 17 4.40 -1.40 5.09
N MET A 18 4.35 -1.32 6.43
CA MET A 18 5.49 -0.91 7.23
C MET A 18 6.66 -1.91 7.10
N ALA A 19 6.36 -3.21 7.16
CA ALA A 19 7.35 -4.26 6.98
C ALA A 19 8.00 -4.21 5.59
N PHE A 20 7.20 -3.95 4.55
CA PHE A 20 7.71 -3.74 3.19
C PHE A 20 8.68 -2.55 3.14
N TYR A 21 8.31 -1.40 3.69
CA TYR A 21 9.16 -0.21 3.69
C TYR A 21 10.50 -0.47 4.39
N ASP A 22 10.47 -1.11 5.56
CA ASP A 22 11.68 -1.46 6.31
C ASP A 22 12.58 -2.44 5.54
N ASP A 23 12.00 -3.47 4.93
CA ASP A 23 12.73 -4.46 4.14
C ASP A 23 13.36 -3.85 2.89
N LEU A 24 12.62 -2.97 2.21
CA LEU A 24 13.10 -2.21 1.06
C LEU A 24 14.32 -1.37 1.42
N LEU A 25 14.26 -0.62 2.53
CA LEU A 25 15.38 0.19 3.01
C LEU A 25 16.63 -0.64 3.31
N ARG A 26 16.45 -1.83 3.91
CA ARG A 26 17.55 -2.77 4.17
C ARG A 26 18.14 -3.31 2.89
N LYS A 27 17.30 -3.73 1.94
CA LYS A 27 17.77 -4.25 0.64
C LYS A 27 18.50 -3.17 -0.16
N ALA A 28 18.12 -1.90 -0.02
CA ALA A 28 18.70 -0.79 -0.74
C ALA A 28 20.04 -0.26 -0.20
N SER A 29 20.47 -0.72 0.98
CA SER A 29 21.65 -0.15 1.67
C SER A 29 22.95 -0.28 0.88
N SER A 30 23.03 -1.20 -0.08
CA SER A 30 24.20 -1.45 -0.93
C SER A 30 24.08 -0.83 -2.33
N ILE A 31 23.02 -0.06 -2.58
CA ILE A 31 22.76 0.60 -3.86
C ILE A 31 23.35 2.02 -3.81
N GLY A 32 23.78 2.55 -4.96
CA GLY A 32 24.22 3.95 -5.10
C GLY A 32 23.23 4.96 -4.52
N GLU A 33 23.75 6.10 -4.06
CA GLU A 33 22.96 7.10 -3.33
C GLU A 33 21.80 7.66 -4.15
N VAL A 34 22.02 7.94 -5.44
CA VAL A 34 21.01 8.49 -6.35
C VAL A 34 19.86 7.51 -6.55
N GLU A 35 20.19 6.24 -6.77
CA GLU A 35 19.23 5.16 -6.96
C GLU A 35 18.46 4.86 -5.67
N ASN A 36 19.12 4.93 -4.51
CA ASN A 36 18.48 4.79 -3.21
C ASN A 36 17.46 5.91 -2.95
N LEU A 37 17.80 7.16 -3.32
CA LEU A 37 16.86 8.27 -3.22
C LEU A 37 15.62 8.08 -4.11
N LYS A 38 15.80 7.63 -5.36
CA LYS A 38 14.68 7.32 -6.26
C LYS A 38 13.78 6.22 -5.71
N LEU A 39 14.39 5.16 -5.18
CA LEU A 39 13.68 4.05 -4.55
C LEU A 39 12.86 4.50 -3.34
N ARG A 40 13.43 5.35 -2.47
CA ARG A 40 12.73 5.90 -1.31
C ARG A 40 11.56 6.79 -1.71
N ALA A 41 11.72 7.60 -2.76
CA ALA A 41 10.65 8.42 -3.29
C ALA A 41 9.49 7.55 -3.81
N ALA A 42 9.78 6.52 -4.60
CA ALA A 42 8.78 5.55 -5.05
C ALA A 42 8.06 4.87 -3.88
N ALA A 43 8.82 4.41 -2.88
CA ALA A 43 8.28 3.75 -1.70
C ALA A 43 7.31 4.66 -0.93
N TYR A 44 7.68 5.93 -0.80
CA TYR A 44 6.86 6.93 -0.13
C TYR A 44 5.52 7.14 -0.86
N GLU A 45 5.52 7.20 -2.18
CA GLU A 45 4.28 7.31 -2.96
C GLU A 45 3.35 6.11 -2.77
N VAL A 46 3.88 4.88 -2.77
CA VAL A 46 3.11 3.66 -2.48
C VAL A 46 2.49 3.73 -1.07
N VAL A 47 3.29 4.12 -0.07
CA VAL A 47 2.82 4.25 1.32
C VAL A 47 1.73 5.31 1.43
N MET A 48 1.87 6.46 0.74
CA MET A 48 0.87 7.52 0.75
C MET A 48 -0.44 7.07 0.10
N CYS A 49 -0.38 6.38 -1.05
CA CYS A 49 -1.57 5.82 -1.70
C CYS A 49 -2.29 4.83 -0.77
N TYR A 50 -1.52 3.92 -0.15
CA TYR A 50 -2.05 2.99 0.84
C TYR A 50 -2.75 3.71 2.00
N ARG A 51 -2.10 4.73 2.58
CA ARG A 51 -2.63 5.48 3.73
C ARG A 51 -3.94 6.19 3.38
N THR A 52 -4.04 6.78 2.19
CA THR A 52 -5.28 7.41 1.70
C THR A 52 -6.43 6.39 1.64
N PHE A 53 -6.21 5.24 0.98
CA PHE A 53 -7.24 4.20 0.92
C PHE A 53 -7.57 3.61 2.29
N GLN A 54 -6.58 3.43 3.16
CA GLN A 54 -6.78 2.93 4.52
C GLN A 54 -7.69 3.87 5.31
N VAL A 55 -7.49 5.18 5.23
CA VAL A 55 -8.32 6.18 5.92
C VAL A 55 -9.75 6.16 5.40
N GLU A 56 -9.94 6.11 4.08
CA GLU A 56 -11.28 6.02 3.48
C GLU A 56 -12.02 4.76 3.92
N LEU A 57 -11.35 3.61 3.86
CA LEU A 57 -11.89 2.32 4.27
C LEU A 57 -12.21 2.29 5.77
N SER A 58 -11.30 2.80 6.62
CA SER A 58 -11.51 2.85 8.07
C SER A 58 -12.66 3.77 8.45
N ASN A 59 -12.82 4.90 7.74
CA ASN A 59 -13.97 5.79 7.92
C ASN A 59 -15.29 5.13 7.49
N ALA A 60 -15.29 4.39 6.37
CA ALA A 60 -16.45 3.61 5.95
C ALA A 60 -16.83 2.56 7.01
N ALA A 61 -15.87 1.76 7.46
CA ALA A 61 -16.05 0.76 8.50
C ALA A 61 -16.56 1.37 9.81
N ALA A 62 -15.96 2.46 10.28
CA ALA A 62 -16.40 3.14 11.51
C ALA A 62 -17.85 3.64 11.40
N ARG A 63 -18.23 4.26 10.27
CA ARG A 63 -19.61 4.71 10.03
C ARG A 63 -20.60 3.55 10.02
N ASN A 64 -20.29 2.47 9.31
CA ASN A 64 -21.17 1.30 9.22
C ASN A 64 -21.34 0.59 10.56
N ARG A 65 -20.32 0.66 11.44
CA ARG A 65 -20.41 0.12 12.80
C ARG A 65 -20.97 1.09 13.84
N GLY A 66 -21.23 2.35 13.47
CA GLY A 66 -21.71 3.36 14.39
C GLY A 66 -20.71 3.75 15.49
N VAL A 67 -19.40 3.66 15.21
CA VAL A 67 -18.32 3.96 16.15
C VAL A 67 -17.45 5.12 15.67
N ARG A 68 -16.65 5.71 16.57
CA ARG A 68 -15.62 6.67 16.17
C ARG A 68 -14.44 5.93 15.56
N LEU A 69 -13.73 6.57 14.63
CA LEU A 69 -12.55 5.96 13.97
C LEU A 69 -11.52 5.38 14.96
N ARG A 70 -11.25 6.10 16.06
CA ARG A 70 -10.32 5.66 17.12
C ARG A 70 -10.78 4.43 17.91
N GLU A 71 -12.07 4.11 17.86
CA GLU A 71 -12.68 2.95 18.53
C GLU A 71 -12.65 1.71 17.63
N LEU A 72 -12.47 1.90 16.32
CA LEU A 72 -12.40 0.80 15.34
C LEU A 72 -11.35 -0.27 15.70
N PRO A 73 -10.12 0.06 16.15
CA PRO A 73 -9.12 -0.95 16.53
C PRO A 73 -9.48 -1.78 17.77
N LEU A 74 -10.43 -1.28 18.58
CA LEU A 74 -10.89 -1.93 19.81
C LEU A 74 -12.03 -2.93 19.56
N LEU A 75 -12.60 -2.94 18.34
CA LEU A 75 -13.60 -3.92 17.96
C LEU A 75 -12.98 -5.31 17.78
N ASP A 76 -13.81 -6.34 17.80
CA ASP A 76 -13.37 -7.70 17.46
C ASP A 76 -12.84 -7.73 16.02
N HIS A 77 -11.58 -8.16 15.86
CA HIS A 77 -10.87 -8.20 14.58
C HIS A 77 -11.43 -9.26 13.63
N CYS A 78 -12.20 -10.23 14.12
CA CYS A 78 -12.87 -11.24 13.30
C CYS A 78 -14.17 -10.73 12.66
N LEU A 79 -14.62 -9.52 13.00
CA LEU A 79 -15.84 -8.95 12.44
C LEU A 79 -15.70 -8.72 10.92
N PRO A 80 -16.67 -9.18 10.11
CA PRO A 80 -16.60 -9.08 8.66
C PRO A 80 -16.80 -7.64 8.19
N LEU A 81 -16.06 -7.24 7.16
CA LEU A 81 -16.31 -5.99 6.46
C LEU A 81 -17.59 -6.09 5.62
N GLU A 82 -18.26 -4.96 5.42
CA GLU A 82 -19.36 -4.87 4.46
C GLU A 82 -18.86 -5.13 3.03
N THR A 83 -19.75 -5.54 2.13
CA THR A 83 -19.36 -5.96 0.77
C THR A 83 -18.53 -4.89 0.02
N ALA A 84 -18.91 -3.62 0.15
CA ALA A 84 -18.18 -2.51 -0.47
C ALA A 84 -16.79 -2.28 0.16
N GLU A 85 -16.69 -2.40 1.48
CA GLU A 85 -15.44 -2.29 2.23
C GLU A 85 -14.49 -3.44 1.89
N ALA A 86 -15.01 -4.67 1.82
CA ALA A 86 -14.25 -5.84 1.42
C ALA A 86 -13.72 -5.70 -0.02
N ALA A 87 -14.54 -5.21 -0.95
CA ALA A 87 -14.11 -4.94 -2.32
C ALA A 87 -13.00 -3.88 -2.39
N MET A 88 -13.11 -2.81 -1.59
CA MET A 88 -12.09 -1.77 -1.50
C MET A 88 -10.79 -2.30 -0.89
N LEU A 89 -10.86 -3.09 0.18
CA LEU A 89 -9.70 -3.71 0.80
C LEU A 89 -8.99 -4.66 -0.18
N MET A 90 -9.73 -5.47 -0.92
CA MET A 90 -9.17 -6.38 -1.93
C MET A 90 -8.48 -5.61 -3.06
N LYS A 91 -9.11 -4.53 -3.55
CA LYS A 91 -8.52 -3.65 -4.57
C LYS A 91 -7.21 -3.02 -4.07
N MET A 92 -7.25 -2.46 -2.86
CA MET A 92 -6.09 -1.86 -2.18
C MET A 92 -4.96 -2.87 -1.99
N LYS A 93 -5.27 -4.11 -1.59
CA LYS A 93 -4.30 -5.19 -1.48
C LYS A 93 -3.66 -5.54 -2.83
N GLY A 94 -4.47 -5.66 -3.88
CA GLY A 94 -3.97 -5.96 -5.23
C GLY A 94 -3.02 -4.87 -5.77
N ILE A 95 -3.38 -3.60 -5.57
CA ILE A 95 -2.54 -2.45 -5.95
C ILE A 95 -1.21 -2.48 -5.18
N PHE A 96 -1.26 -2.68 -3.87
CA PHE A 96 -0.05 -2.77 -3.06
C PHE A 96 0.84 -3.94 -3.47
N ASP A 97 0.26 -5.13 -3.68
CA ASP A 97 1.01 -6.32 -4.09
C ASP A 97 1.74 -6.12 -5.42
N LEU A 98 1.10 -5.44 -6.37
CA LEU A 98 1.71 -5.06 -7.64
C LEU A 98 2.94 -4.15 -7.44
N HIS A 99 2.78 -3.07 -6.68
CA HIS A 99 3.88 -2.12 -6.46
C HIS A 99 5.04 -2.70 -5.66
N VAL A 100 4.75 -3.56 -4.68
CA VAL A 100 5.81 -4.30 -3.96
C VAL A 100 6.64 -5.12 -4.94
N ALA A 101 6.00 -5.89 -5.80
CA ALA A 101 6.70 -6.73 -6.78
C ALA A 101 7.55 -5.91 -7.76
N GLU A 102 7.00 -4.81 -8.27
CA GLU A 102 7.71 -3.87 -9.14
C GLU A 102 8.95 -3.27 -8.46
N MET A 103 8.82 -2.85 -7.21
CA MET A 103 9.92 -2.27 -6.45
C MET A 103 11.01 -3.28 -6.08
N GLU A 104 10.64 -4.52 -5.73
CA GLU A 104 11.60 -5.60 -5.49
C GLU A 104 12.40 -5.97 -6.74
N LYS A 105 11.73 -5.99 -7.91
CA LYS A 105 12.38 -6.19 -9.21
C LYS A 105 13.42 -5.10 -9.45
N ALA A 106 13.02 -3.85 -9.31
CA ALA A 106 13.90 -2.71 -9.58
C ALA A 106 15.09 -2.65 -8.60
N VAL A 107 14.91 -3.01 -7.32
CA VAL A 107 16.02 -3.20 -6.35
C VAL A 107 17.02 -4.27 -6.82
N THR A 108 16.50 -5.39 -7.35
CA THR A 108 17.33 -6.49 -7.85
C THR A 108 18.13 -6.08 -9.07
N GLU A 109 17.52 -5.33 -9.99
CA GLU A 109 18.17 -4.83 -11.21
C GLU A 109 19.23 -3.77 -10.91
N ALA A 110 18.95 -2.84 -9.99
CA ALA A 110 19.91 -1.85 -9.52
C ALA A 110 21.16 -2.51 -8.91
N LYS A 111 20.98 -3.57 -8.12
CA LYS A 111 22.10 -4.37 -7.58
C LYS A 111 22.91 -5.09 -8.65
N ALA A 112 22.27 -5.46 -9.76
CA ALA A 112 22.92 -6.08 -10.90
C ALA A 112 23.59 -5.06 -11.85
N GLY A 113 23.55 -3.76 -11.54
CA GLY A 113 24.15 -2.71 -12.37
C GLY A 113 23.40 -2.44 -13.68
N LYS A 114 22.11 -2.79 -13.77
CA LYS A 114 21.27 -2.49 -14.93
C LYS A 114 20.69 -1.07 -14.85
N SER A 115 20.44 -0.44 -16.00
CA SER A 115 19.86 0.92 -16.09
C SER A 115 18.53 1.01 -15.34
N ASN A 116 18.33 2.11 -14.62
CA ASN A 116 17.25 2.32 -13.63
C ASN A 116 16.02 3.07 -14.16
N ASP A 117 15.73 2.95 -15.46
CA ASP A 117 14.58 3.62 -16.08
C ASP A 117 13.24 3.04 -15.60
N GLU A 118 13.19 1.77 -15.18
CA GLU A 118 11.98 1.11 -14.69
C GLU A 118 11.40 1.77 -13.41
N PHE A 119 12.25 2.34 -12.55
CA PHE A 119 11.79 3.00 -11.31
C PHE A 119 10.83 4.17 -11.58
N LEU A 120 11.10 4.94 -12.63
CA LEU A 120 10.27 6.07 -13.00
C LEU A 120 8.94 5.62 -13.60
N GLU A 121 8.89 4.45 -14.24
CA GLU A 121 7.63 3.88 -14.74
C GLU A 121 6.74 3.37 -13.61
N VAL A 122 7.33 2.79 -12.56
CA VAL A 122 6.61 2.39 -11.33
C VAL A 122 6.01 3.61 -10.62
N ILE A 123 6.81 4.66 -10.42
CA ILE A 123 6.34 5.95 -9.86
C ILE A 123 5.19 6.53 -10.71
N LYS A 124 5.34 6.55 -12.03
CA LYS A 124 4.29 7.04 -12.95
C LYS A 124 3.03 6.18 -12.90
N SER A 125 3.14 4.85 -12.73
CA SER A 125 1.99 3.95 -12.63
C SER A 125 1.22 4.18 -11.32
N ILE A 126 1.94 4.40 -10.21
CA ILE A 126 1.40 4.74 -8.87
C ILE A 126 0.70 6.10 -8.91
N GLY A 127 1.37 7.13 -9.44
CA GLY A 127 0.89 8.51 -9.45
C GLY A 127 -0.34 8.77 -10.33
N LEU A 128 -0.61 7.92 -11.33
CA LEU A 128 -1.73 8.09 -12.27
C LEU A 128 -3.02 7.35 -11.87
N THR A 129 -2.97 6.41 -10.91
CA THR A 129 -4.14 5.58 -10.58
C THR A 129 -4.91 5.98 -9.31
N VAL A 130 -4.41 6.94 -8.52
CA VAL A 130 -4.93 7.21 -7.15
C VAL A 130 -5.46 8.63 -6.92
N LEU A 131 -5.15 9.60 -7.78
CA LEU A 131 -5.78 10.91 -7.67
C LEU A 131 -7.22 10.84 -8.24
N PRO A 132 -8.25 11.29 -7.50
CA PRO A 132 -9.56 11.51 -8.09
C PRO A 132 -9.37 12.44 -9.27
N LYS A 133 -9.73 12.00 -10.48
CA LYS A 133 -9.86 12.93 -11.60
C LYS A 133 -10.86 13.97 -11.15
N GLU A 134 -10.47 15.25 -11.19
CA GLU A 134 -11.41 16.35 -10.98
C GLU A 134 -12.64 16.05 -11.86
N VAL A 135 -13.77 15.82 -11.19
CA VAL A 135 -15.06 15.77 -11.86
C VAL A 135 -15.31 17.22 -12.27
N GLY A 136 -15.32 17.45 -13.58
CA GLY A 136 -15.60 18.76 -14.18
C GLY A 136 -16.98 19.30 -13.86
#